data_AF-A0A2S0KYP4-F1
#
_entry.id   AF-A0A2S0KYP4-F1
#
_cell.length_a   1.000
_cell.length_b   1.000
_cell.length_c   1.000
_cell.angle_alpha   90.00
_cell.angle_beta   90.00
_cell.angle_gamma   90.00
#
_symmetry.space_group_name_H-M   'P 1'
#
loop_
_entity.id
_entity.type
_entity.pdbx_description
1 polymer ?
#
loop_
_entity_poly.entity_id
_entity_poly.type
_entity_poly.pdbx_seq_one_letter_code
_entity_poly.pdbx_strand_id
1 'polypeptide(L)'
;MNEEEQLLTTGRVIDATRKIESKLVACGAVGSGLREKAESLGDRLPAEAARLIRFIGSVRNRFAHESGARLRPDELELFEEAAEAVLAELDSLPEPVPPEKKPSAARRKTVRTPAVPEVEDDGGGENDEDAGALPETAVALPPWDSPIWTALPGLHLVYAFRAGWNAFGAGQLYLLLILAELIAFVLLGFAAVRGSMPLAAAGGVLGFAVYVCGLWLGLREKSGPGLYLVPAVNLAWFFRKVAACIEPARLIVAAAILGIWLAAVQLLLYGEFAAAGIAALVSWSGAAADSLLRRS
;
A
#
# COMPACT_ATOMS: atom_id res chain seq x y z
N MET A 1 -6.91 -10.80 -23.97
CA MET A 1 -6.38 -9.43 -24.03
C MET A 1 -4.93 -9.49 -24.48
N ASN A 2 -4.67 -9.11 -25.73
CA ASN A 2 -3.34 -9.21 -26.34
C ASN A 2 -2.37 -8.19 -25.71
N GLU A 3 -1.07 -8.43 -25.83
CA GLU A 3 -0.01 -7.58 -25.26
C GLU A 3 -0.06 -6.14 -25.83
N GLU A 4 -0.49 -5.99 -27.08
CA GLU A 4 -0.73 -4.72 -27.77
C GLU A 4 -1.90 -3.93 -27.17
N GLU A 5 -2.99 -4.62 -26.79
CA GLU A 5 -4.18 -4.02 -26.16
C GLU A 5 -3.87 -3.47 -24.75
N GLN A 6 -2.93 -4.11 -24.04
CA GLN A 6 -2.45 -3.66 -22.73
C GLN A 6 -1.59 -2.39 -22.82
N LEU A 7 -0.73 -2.31 -23.84
CA LEU A 7 0.07 -1.10 -24.10
C LEU A 7 -0.82 0.08 -24.48
N LEU A 8 -1.83 -0.15 -25.32
CA LEU A 8 -2.82 0.87 -25.70
C LEU A 8 -3.62 1.36 -24.48
N THR A 9 -4.10 0.43 -23.64
CA THR A 9 -4.84 0.77 -22.41
C THR A 9 -4.00 1.61 -21.44
N THR A 10 -2.74 1.22 -21.25
CA THR A 10 -1.80 1.96 -20.39
C THR A 10 -1.54 3.37 -20.93
N GLY A 11 -1.36 3.51 -22.25
CA GLY A 11 -1.22 4.81 -22.91
C GLY A 11 -2.43 5.72 -22.66
N ARG A 12 -3.65 5.20 -22.87
CA ARG A 12 -4.90 5.95 -22.65
C ARG A 12 -5.04 6.45 -21.21
N VAL A 13 -4.75 5.61 -20.22
CA VAL A 13 -4.80 5.98 -18.79
C VAL A 13 -3.79 7.09 -18.47
N ILE A 14 -2.55 6.96 -18.96
CA ILE A 14 -1.49 7.96 -18.71
C ILE A 14 -1.83 9.30 -19.37
N ASP A 15 -2.29 9.28 -20.62
CA ASP A 15 -2.59 10.49 -21.37
C ASP A 15 -3.80 11.24 -20.80
N ALA A 16 -4.88 10.53 -20.45
CA ALA A 16 -6.06 11.11 -19.80
C ALA A 16 -5.68 11.74 -18.44
N THR A 17 -4.88 11.03 -17.65
CA THR A 17 -4.43 11.51 -16.34
C THR A 17 -3.54 12.76 -16.46
N ARG A 18 -2.63 12.78 -17.44
CA ARG A 18 -1.77 13.95 -17.72
C ARG A 18 -2.59 15.16 -18.16
N LYS A 19 -3.66 14.94 -18.94
CA LYS A 19 -4.57 16.02 -19.38
C LYS A 19 -5.28 16.65 -18.19
N ILE A 20 -5.82 15.84 -17.27
CA ILE A 20 -6.45 16.31 -16.03
C ILE A 20 -5.44 17.06 -15.14
N GLU A 21 -4.24 16.51 -14.98
CA GLU A 21 -3.17 17.16 -14.20
C GLU A 21 -2.80 18.54 -14.76
N SER A 22 -2.68 18.65 -16.08
CA SER A 22 -2.37 19.92 -16.75
C SER A 22 -3.49 20.95 -16.55
N LYS A 23 -4.76 20.51 -16.60
CA LYS A 23 -5.93 21.37 -16.37
C LYS A 23 -6.03 21.82 -14.91
N LEU A 24 -5.79 20.93 -13.95
CA LEU A 24 -5.73 21.30 -12.54
C LEU A 24 -4.68 22.40 -12.29
N VAL A 25 -3.48 22.25 -12.87
CA VAL A 25 -2.43 23.28 -12.78
C VAL A 25 -2.86 24.58 -13.44
N ALA A 26 -3.54 24.53 -14.59
CA ALA A 26 -4.10 25.72 -15.25
C ALA A 26 -5.15 26.42 -14.36
N CYS A 27 -5.94 25.68 -13.59
CA CYS A 27 -6.87 26.23 -12.60
C CYS A 27 -6.19 26.81 -11.35
N GLY A 28 -4.86 26.70 -11.24
CA GLY A 28 -4.06 27.21 -10.12
C GLY A 28 -3.79 26.18 -9.02
N ALA A 29 -4.01 24.89 -9.28
CA ALA A 29 -3.72 23.84 -8.31
C ALA A 29 -2.22 23.70 -8.03
N VAL A 30 -1.88 23.40 -6.78
CA VAL A 30 -0.51 23.19 -6.30
C VAL A 30 -0.39 21.82 -5.66
N GLY A 31 0.70 21.10 -5.93
CA GLY A 31 0.93 19.77 -5.36
C GLY A 31 1.67 18.84 -6.30
N SER A 32 2.21 17.76 -5.74
CA SER A 32 2.99 16.75 -6.48
C SER A 32 2.09 15.69 -7.13
N GLY A 33 0.99 15.30 -6.48
CA GLY A 33 0.02 14.31 -6.97
C GLY A 33 -1.35 14.90 -7.38
N LEU A 34 -2.17 14.12 -8.10
CA LEU A 34 -3.54 14.51 -8.48
C LEU A 34 -4.41 14.83 -7.27
N ARG A 35 -4.29 14.03 -6.21
CA ARG A 35 -5.02 14.24 -4.96
C ARG A 35 -4.64 15.57 -4.32
N GLU A 36 -3.35 15.84 -4.15
CA GLU A 36 -2.85 17.09 -3.56
C GLU A 36 -3.28 18.30 -4.39
N LYS A 37 -3.20 18.19 -5.72
CA LYS A 37 -3.68 19.24 -6.64
C LYS A 37 -5.19 19.49 -6.48
N ALA A 38 -6.00 18.44 -6.40
CA ALA A 38 -7.45 18.59 -6.17
C ALA A 38 -7.76 19.21 -4.80
N GLU A 39 -7.09 18.76 -3.74
CA GLU A 39 -7.25 19.31 -2.39
C GLU A 39 -6.83 20.79 -2.32
N SER A 40 -5.80 21.19 -3.07
CA SER A 40 -5.35 22.59 -3.12
C SER A 40 -6.37 23.56 -3.75
N LEU A 41 -7.31 23.05 -4.56
CA LEU A 41 -8.39 23.86 -5.11
C LEU A 41 -9.54 24.05 -4.11
N GLY A 42 -9.62 23.22 -3.06
CA GLY A 42 -10.64 23.31 -2.01
C GLY A 42 -12.05 23.46 -2.58
N ASP A 43 -12.77 24.45 -2.10
CA ASP A 43 -14.17 24.72 -2.48
C ASP A 43 -14.36 25.17 -3.93
N ARG A 44 -13.27 25.51 -4.66
CA ARG A 44 -13.35 25.82 -6.10
C ARG A 44 -13.62 24.58 -6.94
N LEU A 45 -13.41 23.39 -6.40
CA LEU A 45 -13.64 22.13 -7.08
C LEU A 45 -14.88 21.44 -6.47
N PRO A 46 -15.91 21.09 -7.26
CA PRO A 46 -17.05 20.35 -6.74
C PRO A 46 -16.62 19.06 -6.03
N ALA A 47 -17.29 18.74 -4.92
CA ALA A 47 -16.97 17.55 -4.12
C ALA A 47 -17.02 16.26 -4.93
N GLU A 48 -17.90 16.20 -5.94
CA GLU A 48 -18.00 15.07 -6.87
C GLU A 48 -16.76 14.97 -7.78
N ALA A 49 -16.32 16.07 -8.39
CA ALA A 49 -15.09 16.10 -9.19
C ALA A 49 -13.87 15.71 -8.35
N ALA A 50 -13.80 16.15 -7.08
CA ALA A 50 -12.75 15.75 -6.15
C ALA A 50 -12.79 14.25 -5.79
N ARG A 51 -13.97 13.61 -5.75
CA ARG A 51 -14.10 12.15 -5.61
C ARG A 51 -13.61 11.43 -6.86
N LEU A 52 -14.02 11.87 -8.05
CA LEU A 52 -13.61 11.28 -9.33
C LEU A 52 -12.10 11.40 -9.56
N ILE A 53 -11.49 12.54 -9.22
CA ILE A 53 -10.02 12.71 -9.32
C ILE A 53 -9.28 11.75 -8.38
N ARG A 54 -9.82 11.46 -7.18
CA ARG A 54 -9.24 10.44 -6.29
C ARG A 54 -9.32 9.04 -6.90
N PHE A 55 -10.45 8.69 -7.52
CA PHE A 55 -10.60 7.43 -8.24
C PHE A 55 -9.59 7.31 -9.39
N ILE A 56 -9.50 8.30 -10.26
CA ILE A 56 -8.54 8.38 -11.38
C ILE A 56 -7.10 8.26 -10.88
N GLY A 57 -6.77 8.96 -9.79
CA GLY A 57 -5.46 8.87 -9.14
C GLY A 57 -5.13 7.46 -8.64
N SER A 58 -6.12 6.73 -8.10
CA SER A 58 -5.94 5.34 -7.66
C SER A 58 -5.67 4.39 -8.84
N VAL A 59 -6.35 4.60 -9.97
CA VAL A 59 -6.13 3.83 -11.21
C VAL A 59 -4.73 4.11 -11.74
N ARG A 60 -4.33 5.38 -11.89
CA ARG A 60 -2.98 5.74 -12.35
C ARG A 60 -1.89 5.21 -11.42
N ASN A 61 -2.08 5.27 -10.11
CA ASN A 61 -1.10 4.73 -9.15
C ASN A 61 -0.93 3.21 -9.32
N ARG A 62 -2.01 2.50 -9.63
CA ARG A 62 -1.95 1.08 -10.00
C ARG A 62 -1.02 0.85 -11.19
N PHE A 63 -1.19 1.61 -12.28
CA PHE A 63 -0.31 1.53 -13.45
C PHE A 63 1.13 1.97 -13.18
N ALA A 64 1.35 2.90 -12.24
CA ALA A 64 2.68 3.39 -11.90
C ALA A 64 3.48 2.44 -10.99
N HIS A 65 2.81 1.69 -10.11
CA HIS A 65 3.47 0.88 -9.08
C HIS A 65 3.30 -0.63 -9.28
N GLU A 66 2.22 -1.08 -9.90
CA GLU A 66 1.96 -2.50 -10.16
C GLU A 66 2.47 -2.87 -11.55
N SER A 67 3.56 -3.63 -11.56
CA SER A 67 4.21 -4.13 -12.76
C SER A 67 3.32 -5.14 -13.51
N GLY A 68 2.54 -4.68 -14.48
CA GLY A 68 1.57 -5.49 -15.23
C GLY A 68 0.11 -5.21 -14.88
N ALA A 69 -0.19 -4.03 -14.32
CA ALA A 69 -1.55 -3.57 -14.07
C ALA A 69 -2.42 -3.72 -15.33
N ARG A 70 -3.63 -4.25 -15.13
CA ARG A 70 -4.66 -4.42 -16.16
C ARG A 70 -5.96 -3.82 -15.65
N LEU A 71 -6.67 -3.16 -16.55
CA LEU A 71 -8.07 -2.83 -16.36
C LEU A 71 -8.90 -3.83 -17.16
N ARG A 72 -10.02 -4.25 -16.58
CA ARG A 72 -11.07 -4.91 -17.36
C ARG A 72 -11.75 -3.86 -18.27
N PRO A 73 -12.43 -4.26 -19.35
CA PRO A 73 -13.10 -3.33 -20.26
C PRO A 73 -14.11 -2.40 -19.54
N ASP A 74 -14.88 -2.94 -18.59
CA ASP A 74 -15.82 -2.21 -17.73
C ASP A 74 -15.11 -1.16 -16.85
N GLU A 75 -13.93 -1.50 -16.31
CA GLU A 75 -13.16 -0.58 -15.47
C GLU A 75 -12.50 0.53 -16.29
N LEU A 76 -12.14 0.24 -17.54
CA LEU A 76 -11.60 1.22 -18.46
C LEU A 76 -12.68 2.21 -18.92
N GLU A 77 -13.87 1.72 -19.24
CA GLU A 77 -15.03 2.55 -19.58
C GLU A 77 -15.40 3.49 -18.43
N LEU A 78 -15.51 2.95 -17.21
CA LEU A 78 -15.77 3.75 -15.99
C LEU A 78 -14.66 4.79 -15.73
N PHE A 79 -13.40 4.45 -16.00
CA PHE A 79 -12.29 5.39 -15.89
C PHE A 79 -12.40 6.54 -16.91
N GLU A 80 -12.79 6.22 -18.14
CA GLU A 80 -12.92 7.20 -19.22
C GLU A 80 -14.10 8.15 -18.98
N GLU A 81 -15.24 7.63 -18.55
CA GLU A 81 -16.39 8.43 -18.13
C GLU A 81 -16.04 9.37 -16.97
N ALA A 82 -15.35 8.85 -15.94
CA ALA A 82 -14.89 9.66 -14.82
C ALA A 82 -13.91 10.75 -15.27
N ALA A 83 -12.99 10.43 -16.19
CA ALA A 83 -12.02 11.38 -16.71
C ALA A 83 -12.69 12.49 -17.54
N GLU A 84 -13.68 12.14 -18.36
CA GLU A 84 -14.46 13.09 -19.15
C GLU A 84 -15.30 14.02 -18.27
N ALA A 85 -16.00 13.46 -17.28
CA ALA A 85 -16.77 14.24 -16.30
C ALA A 85 -15.87 15.24 -15.55
N VAL A 86 -14.70 14.81 -15.07
CA VAL A 86 -13.74 15.69 -14.40
C VAL A 86 -13.24 16.78 -15.35
N LEU A 87 -12.93 16.47 -16.60
CA LEU A 87 -12.46 17.47 -17.56
C LEU A 87 -13.54 18.50 -17.87
N ALA A 88 -14.80 18.09 -18.00
CA ALA A 88 -15.92 19.01 -18.20
C ALA A 88 -16.10 19.95 -17.01
N GLU A 89 -16.01 19.44 -15.78
CA GLU A 89 -16.06 20.24 -14.57
C GLU A 89 -14.89 21.23 -14.51
N LEU A 90 -13.66 20.78 -14.78
CA LEU A 90 -12.48 21.66 -14.78
C LEU A 90 -12.52 22.73 -15.87
N ASP A 91 -13.10 22.44 -17.03
CA ASP A 91 -13.30 23.42 -18.12
C ASP A 91 -14.36 24.47 -17.77
N SER A 92 -15.29 24.14 -16.85
CA SER A 92 -16.27 25.11 -16.33
C SER A 92 -15.70 26.02 -15.23
N LEU A 93 -14.54 25.68 -14.67
CA LEU A 93 -13.88 26.51 -13.66
C LEU A 93 -13.24 27.74 -14.30
N PRO A 94 -13.44 28.94 -13.73
CA PRO A 94 -12.79 30.14 -14.24
C PRO A 94 -11.27 29.99 -14.09
N GLU A 95 -10.54 30.21 -15.19
CA GLU A 95 -9.08 30.30 -15.17
C GLU A 95 -8.66 31.37 -14.15
N PRO A 96 -7.64 31.11 -13.32
CA PRO A 96 -7.15 32.09 -12.37
C PRO A 96 -6.67 33.34 -13.12
N VAL A 97 -7.17 34.49 -12.70
CA VAL A 97 -6.67 35.79 -13.17
C VAL A 97 -5.17 35.83 -12.90
N PRO A 98 -4.30 36.06 -13.92
CA PRO A 98 -2.86 36.05 -13.72
C PRO A 98 -2.45 37.09 -12.67
N PRO A 99 -1.69 36.73 -11.62
CA PRO A 99 -1.09 37.74 -10.77
C PRO A 99 -0.07 38.55 -11.59
N GLU A 100 -0.14 39.88 -11.51
CA GLU A 100 0.85 40.78 -12.09
C GLU A 100 2.26 40.33 -11.72
N LYS A 101 3.08 40.08 -12.76
CA LYS A 101 4.51 39.80 -12.62
C LYS A 101 5.19 40.95 -11.87
N LYS A 102 5.54 40.76 -10.59
CA LYS A 102 6.62 41.54 -9.96
C LYS A 102 7.94 40.77 -10.07
N PRO A 103 9.06 41.43 -10.43
CA PRO A 103 10.29 40.74 -10.76
C PRO A 103 10.96 40.10 -9.55
N SER A 104 11.52 38.91 -9.81
CA SER A 104 12.47 38.15 -8.99
C SER A 104 13.53 39.01 -8.29
N ALA A 105 13.65 38.87 -6.97
CA ALA A 105 14.82 39.29 -6.21
C ALA A 105 15.26 38.20 -5.22
N ALA A 106 16.40 37.59 -5.56
CA ALA A 106 17.45 37.03 -4.71
C ALA A 106 17.18 36.69 -3.23
N ARG A 107 17.30 35.40 -2.92
CA ARG A 107 18.17 34.78 -1.89
C ARG A 107 18.57 35.67 -0.69
N ARG A 108 18.03 35.40 0.52
CA ARG A 108 18.79 35.50 1.78
C ARG A 108 18.20 34.66 2.94
N LYS A 109 19.13 34.19 3.78
CA LYS A 109 19.03 33.23 4.90
C LYS A 109 18.26 33.73 6.14
N THR A 110 17.67 32.75 6.86
CA THR A 110 17.50 32.58 8.33
C THR A 110 16.98 33.74 9.19
N VAL A 111 15.97 33.48 10.04
CA VAL A 111 16.07 33.45 11.53
C VAL A 111 14.68 33.17 12.18
N ARG A 112 14.75 32.38 13.27
CA ARG A 112 13.84 31.96 14.36
C ARG A 112 12.46 32.64 14.59
N THR A 113 11.51 31.77 14.98
CA THR A 113 10.25 31.91 15.78
C THR A 113 10.41 32.75 17.07
N PRO A 114 9.35 33.24 17.80
CA PRO A 114 8.16 32.47 18.23
C PRO A 114 6.79 33.23 18.38
N ALA A 115 5.75 32.45 18.74
CA ALA A 115 4.62 32.75 19.64
C ALA A 115 3.16 32.80 19.08
N VAL A 116 2.40 31.81 19.56
CA VAL A 116 0.94 31.52 19.71
C VAL A 116 0.22 32.66 20.50
N PRO A 117 -1.12 32.96 20.41
CA PRO A 117 -2.31 32.11 20.74
C PRO A 117 -3.44 32.12 19.68
N GLU A 118 -4.21 31.04 19.44
CA GLU A 118 -5.19 30.34 20.29
C GLU A 118 -6.47 31.17 20.55
N VAL A 119 -7.55 30.85 19.81
CA VAL A 119 -9.01 30.94 20.16
C VAL A 119 -9.70 30.01 19.12
N GLU A 120 -10.21 28.82 19.46
CA GLU A 120 -11.60 28.57 19.96
C GLU A 120 -12.66 29.13 18.98
N ASP A 121 -13.74 28.47 18.58
CA ASP A 121 -14.43 27.27 18.99
C ASP A 121 -15.61 27.05 18.01
N ASP A 122 -16.11 25.82 18.00
CA ASP A 122 -17.53 25.45 17.94
C ASP A 122 -18.38 25.39 16.66
N GLY A 123 -19.17 24.32 16.64
CA GLY A 123 -20.38 24.10 15.83
C GLY A 123 -20.17 23.21 14.60
N GLY A 124 -20.57 21.93 14.55
CA GLY A 124 -21.70 21.26 15.21
C GLY A 124 -22.87 21.09 14.22
N GLY A 125 -23.38 19.87 14.09
CA GLY A 125 -24.63 19.51 13.39
C GLY A 125 -24.40 18.68 12.12
N GLU A 126 -24.35 17.36 12.21
CA GLU A 126 -25.49 16.41 12.15
C GLU A 126 -26.13 16.26 10.77
N ASN A 127 -25.93 15.04 10.24
CA ASN A 127 -26.81 14.19 9.44
C ASN A 127 -28.08 14.79 8.84
N ASP A 128 -28.29 14.48 7.56
CA ASP A 128 -29.54 13.81 7.18
C ASP A 128 -29.26 12.78 6.09
N GLU A 129 -29.70 11.56 6.39
CA GLU A 129 -29.85 10.42 5.50
C GLU A 129 -31.12 10.58 4.65
N ASP A 130 -31.07 10.17 3.39
CA ASP A 130 -32.15 9.47 2.67
C ASP A 130 -31.61 9.09 1.27
N ALA A 131 -31.85 7.95 0.64
CA ALA A 131 -32.44 6.66 0.98
C ALA A 131 -32.10 5.73 -0.20
N GLY A 132 -32.14 4.42 0.02
CA GLY A 132 -32.24 3.46 -1.09
C GLY A 132 -31.66 2.09 -0.81
N ALA A 133 -32.40 1.29 -0.05
CA ALA A 133 -32.08 -0.06 0.39
C ALA A 133 -31.88 -1.08 -0.77
N LEU A 134 -30.97 -2.04 -0.57
CA LEU A 134 -31.26 -3.47 -0.70
C LEU A 134 -30.41 -4.27 0.32
N PRO A 135 -30.94 -5.35 0.91
CA PRO A 135 -30.36 -5.99 2.07
C PRO A 135 -29.45 -7.14 1.67
N GLU A 136 -28.20 -7.12 2.12
CA GLU A 136 -27.47 -8.35 2.41
C GLU A 136 -26.45 -8.06 3.50
N THR A 137 -26.54 -8.82 4.58
CA THR A 137 -25.74 -8.75 5.79
C THR A 137 -24.29 -9.15 5.55
N ALA A 138 -23.58 -8.41 4.70
CA ALA A 138 -22.14 -8.35 4.72
C ALA A 138 -21.77 -7.07 5.47
N VAL A 139 -21.45 -7.20 6.75
CA VAL A 139 -20.72 -6.13 7.45
C VAL A 139 -19.47 -5.87 6.61
N ALA A 140 -19.50 -4.82 5.79
CA ALA A 140 -18.36 -4.43 4.98
C ALA A 140 -17.24 -4.13 5.98
N LEU A 141 -16.28 -5.05 6.08
CA LEU A 141 -15.18 -4.90 7.01
C LEU A 141 -14.49 -3.58 6.68
N PRO A 142 -14.14 -2.77 7.70
CA PRO A 142 -13.51 -1.49 7.48
C PRO A 142 -12.24 -1.67 6.64
N PRO A 143 -11.84 -0.69 5.82
CA PRO A 143 -10.60 -0.76 5.07
C PRO A 143 -9.45 -1.17 5.98
N TRP A 144 -8.59 -2.08 5.53
CA TRP A 144 -7.54 -2.69 6.37
C TRP A 144 -6.51 -1.71 6.93
N ASP A 145 -6.45 -0.52 6.34
CA ASP A 145 -5.58 0.57 6.73
C ASP A 145 -6.23 1.41 7.84
N SER A 146 -7.45 1.04 8.25
CA SER A 146 -8.20 1.71 9.29
C SER A 146 -7.57 1.48 10.67
N PRO A 147 -7.39 2.54 11.47
CA PRO A 147 -6.97 2.45 12.87
C PRO A 147 -7.98 1.72 13.78
N ILE A 148 -9.04 1.13 13.25
CA ILE A 148 -9.97 0.28 14.00
C ILE A 148 -9.41 -1.14 14.22
N TRP A 149 -8.54 -1.62 13.32
CA TRP A 149 -7.93 -2.95 13.41
C TRP A 149 -6.92 -3.05 14.56
N THR A 150 -6.33 -1.92 14.95
CA THR A 150 -5.48 -1.79 16.15
C THR A 150 -6.28 -1.71 17.45
N ALA A 151 -7.55 -1.29 17.38
CA ALA A 151 -8.39 -1.02 18.54
C ALA A 151 -9.13 -2.27 19.07
N LEU A 152 -9.18 -3.36 18.32
CA LEU A 152 -9.90 -4.58 18.71
C LEU A 152 -8.91 -5.70 19.15
N PRO A 153 -9.04 -6.26 20.37
CA PRO A 153 -8.05 -7.18 20.94
C PRO A 153 -7.71 -8.40 20.07
N GLY A 154 -8.71 -9.05 19.45
CA GLY A 154 -8.50 -10.19 18.56
C GLY A 154 -7.94 -9.82 17.18
N LEU A 155 -8.17 -8.59 16.73
CA LEU A 155 -7.70 -8.08 15.43
C LEU A 155 -6.32 -7.44 15.52
N HIS A 156 -5.85 -7.14 16.73
CA HIS A 156 -4.53 -6.58 16.98
C HIS A 156 -3.38 -7.54 16.57
N LEU A 157 -3.57 -8.85 16.73
CA LEU A 157 -2.60 -9.85 16.28
C LEU A 157 -2.55 -9.95 14.75
N VAL A 158 -3.73 -9.88 14.10
CA VAL A 158 -3.85 -9.84 12.63
C VAL A 158 -3.18 -8.58 12.09
N TYR A 159 -3.37 -7.44 12.75
CA TYR A 159 -2.68 -6.20 12.46
C TYR A 159 -1.16 -6.34 12.61
N ALA A 160 -0.66 -6.92 13.70
CA ALA A 160 0.77 -7.09 13.93
C ALA A 160 1.43 -8.00 12.87
N PHE A 161 0.76 -9.10 12.51
CA PHE A 161 1.20 -9.99 11.45
C PHE A 161 1.23 -9.27 10.10
N ARG A 162 0.17 -8.52 9.77
CA ARG A 162 0.08 -7.73 8.54
C ARG A 162 1.10 -6.60 8.49
N ALA A 163 1.33 -5.91 9.60
CA ALA A 163 2.36 -4.87 9.69
C ALA A 163 3.76 -5.45 9.45
N GLY A 164 4.02 -6.63 10.02
CA GLY A 164 5.24 -7.39 9.74
C GLY A 164 5.35 -7.81 8.28
N TRP A 165 4.27 -8.32 7.68
CA TRP A 165 4.22 -8.68 6.27
C TRP A 165 4.46 -7.49 5.35
N ASN A 166 3.79 -6.37 5.62
CA ASN A 166 3.90 -5.14 4.84
C ASN A 166 5.26 -4.45 4.99
N ALA A 167 6.00 -4.70 6.09
CA ALA A 167 7.36 -4.21 6.26
C ALA A 167 8.34 -4.74 5.19
N PHE A 168 7.99 -5.84 4.50
CA PHE A 168 8.79 -6.36 3.40
C PHE A 168 8.49 -5.70 2.06
N GLY A 169 7.39 -4.94 1.91
CA GLY A 169 7.04 -4.22 0.68
C GLY A 169 7.15 -5.08 -0.59
N ALA A 170 7.85 -4.57 -1.61
CA ALA A 170 8.15 -5.32 -2.85
C ALA A 170 9.02 -6.59 -2.61
N GLY A 171 9.63 -6.72 -1.44
CA GLY A 171 10.38 -7.88 -0.97
C GLY A 171 9.53 -9.11 -0.62
N GLN A 172 8.21 -8.95 -0.48
CA GLN A 172 7.30 -10.05 -0.11
C GLN A 172 7.37 -11.23 -1.11
N LEU A 173 7.41 -10.95 -2.40
CA LEU A 173 7.54 -11.98 -3.44
C LEU A 173 8.84 -12.77 -3.27
N TYR A 174 9.95 -12.07 -3.02
CA TYR A 174 11.26 -12.68 -2.80
C TYR A 174 11.30 -13.51 -1.51
N LEU A 175 10.58 -13.08 -0.47
CA LEU A 175 10.42 -13.84 0.77
C LEU A 175 9.64 -15.14 0.56
N LEU A 176 8.57 -15.11 -0.24
CA LEU A 176 7.80 -16.31 -0.61
C LEU A 176 8.64 -17.28 -1.44
N LEU A 177 9.47 -16.78 -2.36
CA LEU A 177 10.39 -17.61 -3.14
C LEU A 177 11.43 -18.28 -2.26
N ILE A 178 12.01 -17.57 -1.28
CA ILE A 178 12.91 -18.15 -0.27
C ILE A 178 12.19 -19.26 0.50
N LEU A 179 10.99 -19.01 1.00
CA LEU A 179 10.22 -20.00 1.77
C LEU A 179 9.90 -21.24 0.93
N ALA A 180 9.46 -21.05 -0.32
CA ALA A 180 9.17 -22.13 -1.24
C ALA A 180 10.43 -22.97 -1.56
N GLU A 181 11.59 -22.33 -1.70
CA GLU A 181 12.86 -23.02 -1.92
C GLU A 181 13.29 -23.84 -0.70
N LEU A 182 13.12 -23.29 0.52
CA LEU A 182 13.37 -24.04 1.76
C LEU A 182 12.44 -25.25 1.89
N ILE A 183 11.16 -25.10 1.56
CA ILE A 183 10.20 -26.22 1.54
C ILE A 183 10.63 -27.27 0.51
N ALA A 184 11.09 -26.86 -0.68
CA ALA A 184 11.60 -27.77 -1.68
C ALA A 184 12.80 -28.59 -1.15
N PHE A 185 13.75 -27.94 -0.48
CA PHE A 185 14.89 -28.64 0.14
C PHE A 185 14.47 -29.60 1.25
N VAL A 186 13.51 -29.21 2.09
CA VAL A 186 12.96 -30.08 3.13
C VAL A 186 12.30 -31.32 2.51
N LEU A 187 11.48 -31.14 1.47
CA LEU A 187 10.83 -32.25 0.76
C LEU A 187 11.86 -33.19 0.13
N LEU A 188 12.89 -32.65 -0.53
CA LEU A 188 13.98 -33.43 -1.11
C LEU A 188 14.79 -34.19 -0.05
N GLY A 189 15.06 -33.56 1.10
CA GLY A 189 15.73 -34.21 2.23
C GLY A 189 14.91 -35.37 2.79
N PHE A 190 13.61 -35.18 3.02
CA PHE A 190 12.71 -36.26 3.44
C PHE A 190 12.59 -37.36 2.39
N ALA A 191 12.58 -37.00 1.10
CA ALA A 191 12.56 -37.95 0.00
C ALA A 191 13.80 -38.84 0.00
N ALA A 192 14.98 -38.24 0.20
CA ALA A 192 16.25 -38.96 0.29
C ALA A 192 16.29 -39.92 1.49
N VAL A 193 15.82 -39.47 2.66
CA VAL A 193 15.77 -40.29 3.88
C VAL A 193 14.78 -41.45 3.77
N ARG A 194 13.62 -41.23 3.12
CA ARG A 194 12.55 -42.23 3.03
C ARG A 194 12.52 -43.03 1.72
N GLY A 195 13.40 -42.74 0.77
CA GLY A 195 13.35 -43.31 -0.58
C GLY A 195 12.03 -43.03 -1.31
N SER A 196 11.38 -41.90 -1.04
CA SER A 196 10.02 -41.60 -1.51
C SER A 196 10.05 -40.81 -2.82
N MET A 197 9.70 -41.47 -3.92
CA MET A 197 9.58 -40.84 -5.25
C MET A 197 8.56 -39.69 -5.30
N PRO A 198 7.37 -39.77 -4.67
CA PRO A 198 6.42 -38.66 -4.65
C PRO A 198 6.99 -37.40 -3.97
N LEU A 199 7.71 -37.56 -2.86
CA LEU A 199 8.34 -36.42 -2.17
C LEU A 199 9.48 -35.82 -3.00
N ALA A 200 10.27 -36.68 -3.68
CA ALA A 200 11.32 -36.23 -4.58
C ALA A 200 10.74 -35.43 -5.75
N ALA A 201 9.65 -35.91 -6.35
CA ALA A 201 8.96 -35.20 -7.44
C ALA A 201 8.38 -33.87 -6.96
N ALA A 202 7.69 -33.85 -5.82
CA ALA A 202 7.12 -32.61 -5.25
C ALA A 202 8.20 -31.57 -4.94
N GLY A 203 9.28 -31.97 -4.26
CA GLY A 203 10.40 -31.08 -3.95
C GLY A 203 11.13 -30.60 -5.20
N GLY A 204 11.35 -31.49 -6.18
CA GLY A 204 12.00 -31.15 -7.45
C GLY A 204 11.18 -30.18 -8.30
N VAL A 205 9.87 -30.41 -8.44
CA VAL A 205 8.97 -29.51 -9.18
C VAL A 205 8.90 -28.13 -8.52
N LEU A 206 8.76 -28.09 -7.19
CA LEU A 206 8.72 -26.83 -6.45
C LEU A 206 10.03 -26.05 -6.59
N GLY A 207 11.18 -26.73 -6.39
CA GLY A 207 12.50 -26.12 -6.54
C GLY A 207 12.75 -25.62 -7.96
N PHE A 208 12.34 -26.38 -8.98
CA PHE A 208 12.43 -25.96 -10.38
C PHE A 208 11.55 -24.75 -10.68
N ALA A 209 10.31 -24.73 -10.17
CA ALA A 209 9.41 -23.58 -10.35
C ALA A 209 9.98 -22.30 -9.72
N VAL A 210 10.55 -22.40 -8.51
CA VAL A 210 11.22 -21.27 -7.85
C VAL A 210 12.43 -20.80 -8.65
N TYR A 211 13.25 -21.73 -9.16
CA TYR A 211 14.38 -21.40 -10.01
C TYR A 211 13.97 -20.66 -11.29
N VAL A 212 12.97 -21.17 -12.02
CA VAL A 212 12.45 -20.53 -13.24
C VAL A 212 11.88 -19.15 -12.94
N CYS A 213 11.15 -18.99 -11.83
CA CYS A 213 10.62 -17.69 -11.41
C CYS A 213 11.75 -16.70 -11.08
N GLY A 214 12.77 -17.15 -10.35
CA GLY A 214 13.96 -16.35 -10.05
C GLY A 214 14.74 -15.94 -11.30
N LEU A 215 14.89 -16.86 -12.26
CA LEU A 215 15.51 -16.59 -13.56
C LEU A 215 14.74 -15.53 -14.35
N TRP A 216 13.42 -15.67 -14.44
CA TRP A 216 12.54 -14.71 -15.12
C TRP A 216 12.65 -13.30 -14.50
N LEU A 217 12.58 -13.21 -13.17
CA LEU A 217 12.70 -11.93 -12.45
C LEU A 217 14.09 -11.32 -12.63
N GLY A 218 15.15 -12.12 -12.53
CA GLY A 218 16.53 -11.68 -12.73
C GLY A 218 16.79 -11.12 -14.13
N LEU A 219 16.26 -11.78 -15.16
CA LEU A 219 16.33 -11.34 -16.57
C LEU A 219 15.54 -10.04 -16.78
N ARG A 220 14.31 -9.94 -16.25
CA ARG A 220 13.47 -8.75 -16.38
C ARG A 220 14.14 -7.51 -15.79
N GLU A 221 14.81 -7.66 -14.65
CA GLU A 221 15.43 -6.54 -13.94
C GLU A 221 16.83 -6.17 -14.46
N LYS A 222 17.38 -6.91 -15.43
CA LYS A 222 18.78 -6.75 -15.91
C LYS A 222 19.79 -6.68 -14.75
N SER A 223 19.50 -7.42 -13.68
CA SER A 223 20.32 -7.42 -12.47
C SER A 223 21.70 -8.03 -12.80
N GLY A 224 22.80 -7.44 -12.33
CA GLY A 224 24.16 -8.03 -12.46
C GLY A 224 24.31 -9.36 -11.68
N PRO A 225 25.52 -9.71 -11.24
CA PRO A 225 26.50 -10.56 -11.93
C PRO A 225 26.03 -12.02 -12.25
N GLY A 226 24.72 -12.28 -12.40
CA GLY A 226 24.22 -13.61 -12.81
C GLY A 226 23.97 -14.59 -11.65
N LEU A 227 23.89 -14.11 -10.40
CA LEU A 227 23.61 -14.96 -9.22
C LEU A 227 22.29 -15.74 -9.32
N TYR A 228 21.33 -15.27 -10.11
CA TYR A 228 20.05 -15.93 -10.38
C TYR A 228 20.17 -17.10 -11.40
N LEU A 229 21.32 -17.27 -12.05
CA LEU A 229 21.54 -18.32 -13.06
C LEU A 229 21.90 -19.68 -12.46
N VAL A 230 22.34 -19.71 -11.21
CA VAL A 230 22.79 -20.94 -10.56
C VAL A 230 21.74 -21.36 -9.52
N PRO A 231 21.16 -22.58 -9.63
CA PRO A 231 20.27 -23.12 -8.61
C PRO A 231 20.91 -23.07 -7.23
N ALA A 232 20.13 -22.77 -6.18
CA ALA A 232 20.57 -22.54 -4.81
C ALA A 232 21.42 -21.27 -4.55
N VAL A 233 22.01 -20.65 -5.58
CA VAL A 233 22.70 -19.34 -5.46
C VAL A 233 21.74 -18.17 -5.69
N ASN A 234 20.63 -18.42 -6.40
CA ASN A 234 19.45 -17.55 -6.45
C ASN A 234 18.94 -17.15 -5.06
N LEU A 235 19.12 -18.00 -4.04
CA LEU A 235 18.72 -17.72 -2.66
C LEU A 235 19.46 -16.51 -2.10
N ALA A 236 20.77 -16.41 -2.33
CA ALA A 236 21.55 -15.25 -1.92
C ALA A 236 21.10 -13.97 -2.65
N TRP A 237 20.68 -14.09 -3.90
CA TRP A 237 20.09 -12.98 -4.66
C TRP A 237 18.73 -12.55 -4.09
N PHE A 238 17.85 -13.51 -3.77
CA PHE A 238 16.56 -13.24 -3.11
C PHE A 238 16.77 -12.56 -1.75
N PHE A 239 17.70 -13.06 -0.93
CA PHE A 239 18.02 -12.44 0.37
C PHE A 239 18.48 -10.99 0.21
N ARG A 240 19.33 -10.72 -0.77
CA ARG A 240 19.77 -9.34 -1.06
C ARG A 240 18.59 -8.44 -1.47
N LYS A 241 17.64 -8.97 -2.24
CA LYS A 241 16.43 -8.23 -2.66
C LYS A 241 15.50 -7.96 -1.48
N VAL A 242 15.25 -8.95 -0.65
CA VAL A 242 14.49 -8.79 0.60
C VAL A 242 15.15 -7.72 1.48
N ALA A 243 16.46 -7.82 1.73
CA ALA A 243 17.19 -6.85 2.54
C ALA A 243 17.09 -5.41 2.01
N ALA A 244 17.07 -5.23 0.68
CA ALA A 244 16.93 -3.91 0.06
C ALA A 244 15.52 -3.32 0.19
N CYS A 245 14.50 -4.15 0.44
CA CYS A 245 13.10 -3.73 0.50
C CYS A 245 12.53 -3.67 1.93
N ILE A 246 13.28 -4.11 2.94
CA ILE A 246 12.81 -4.11 4.34
C ILE A 246 12.73 -2.68 4.88
N GLU A 247 11.59 -2.36 5.50
CA GLU A 247 11.42 -1.22 6.38
C GLU A 247 11.72 -1.61 7.83
N PRO A 248 12.94 -1.36 8.36
CA PRO A 248 13.38 -1.90 9.65
C PRO A 248 12.53 -1.41 10.81
N ALA A 249 12.05 -0.16 10.77
CA ALA A 249 11.21 0.42 11.82
C ALA A 249 9.88 -0.35 11.97
N ARG A 250 9.20 -0.64 10.85
CA ARG A 250 7.94 -1.41 10.88
C ARG A 250 8.16 -2.85 11.31
N LEU A 251 9.28 -3.45 10.87
CA LEU A 251 9.66 -4.81 11.27
C LEU A 251 9.90 -4.92 12.78
N ILE A 252 10.63 -3.97 13.37
CA ILE A 252 10.91 -3.94 14.82
C ILE A 252 9.62 -3.82 15.62
N VAL A 253 8.72 -2.92 15.22
CA VAL A 253 7.42 -2.73 15.89
C VAL A 253 6.57 -4.01 15.81
N ALA A 254 6.47 -4.60 14.62
CA ALA A 254 5.75 -5.86 14.44
C ALA A 254 6.35 -7.00 15.26
N ALA A 255 7.68 -7.13 15.27
CA ALA A 255 8.39 -8.15 16.05
C ALA A 255 8.21 -7.96 17.56
N ALA A 256 8.23 -6.72 18.06
CA ALA A 256 7.99 -6.41 19.45
C ALA A 256 6.56 -6.81 19.87
N ILE A 257 5.55 -6.47 19.07
CA ILE A 257 4.15 -6.84 19.34
C ILE A 257 4.01 -8.37 19.34
N LEU A 258 4.50 -9.05 18.30
CA LEU A 258 4.45 -10.52 18.21
C LEU A 258 5.19 -11.20 19.37
N GLY A 259 6.33 -10.65 19.80
CA GLY A 259 7.09 -11.17 20.95
C GLY A 259 6.34 -11.05 22.26
N ILE A 260 5.65 -9.92 22.50
CA ILE A 260 4.81 -9.73 23.69
C ILE A 260 3.64 -10.72 23.69
N TRP A 261 3.01 -10.94 22.55
CA TRP A 261 1.94 -11.93 22.42
C TRP A 261 2.43 -13.36 22.60
N LEU A 262 3.61 -13.70 22.08
CA LEU A 262 4.23 -15.01 22.31
C LEU A 262 4.48 -15.25 23.81
N ALA A 263 5.01 -14.26 24.51
CA ALA A 263 5.20 -14.32 25.96
C ALA A 263 3.87 -14.46 26.71
N ALA A 264 2.82 -13.73 26.30
CA ALA A 264 1.49 -13.85 26.89
C ALA A 264 0.89 -15.24 26.69
N VAL A 265 1.03 -15.83 25.50
CA VAL A 265 0.61 -17.22 25.24
C VAL A 265 1.41 -18.21 26.06
N GLN A 266 2.72 -18.01 26.20
CA GLN A 266 3.57 -18.87 27.02
C GLN A 266 3.16 -18.81 28.51
N LEU A 267 2.90 -17.63 29.05
CA LEU A 267 2.38 -17.45 30.42
C LEU A 267 1.01 -18.11 30.60
N LEU A 268 0.14 -18.02 29.59
CA LEU A 268 -1.14 -18.71 29.57
C LEU A 268 -0.98 -20.23 29.65
N LEU A 269 -0.03 -20.80 28.89
CA LEU A 269 0.28 -22.23 28.91
C LEU A 269 0.87 -22.70 30.25
N TYR A 270 1.55 -21.82 30.98
CA TYR A 270 2.05 -22.08 32.34
C TYR A 270 0.99 -21.85 33.44
N GLY A 271 -0.24 -21.45 33.08
CA GLY A 271 -1.33 -21.21 34.03
C GLY A 271 -1.28 -19.84 34.71
N GLU A 272 -0.41 -18.93 34.27
CA GLU A 272 -0.31 -17.56 34.79
C GLU A 272 -1.29 -16.61 34.07
N PHE A 273 -2.59 -16.86 34.24
CA PHE A 273 -3.66 -16.14 33.53
C PHE A 273 -3.63 -14.62 33.75
N ALA A 274 -3.32 -14.17 34.98
CA ALA A 274 -3.28 -12.74 35.31
C ALA A 274 -2.11 -12.03 34.61
N ALA A 275 -0.92 -12.63 34.61
CA ALA A 275 0.26 -12.08 33.94
C ALA A 275 0.09 -12.07 32.42
N ALA A 276 -0.47 -13.13 31.85
CA ALA A 276 -0.83 -13.20 30.44
C ALA A 276 -1.83 -12.10 30.04
N GLY A 277 -2.87 -11.90 30.85
CA GLY A 277 -3.87 -10.86 30.64
C GLY A 277 -3.28 -9.44 30.69
N ILE A 278 -2.41 -9.16 31.66
CA ILE A 278 -1.73 -7.86 31.78
C ILE A 278 -0.82 -7.61 30.57
N ALA A 279 -0.03 -8.61 30.16
CA ALA A 279 0.87 -8.47 29.00
C ALA A 279 0.10 -8.16 27.70
N ALA A 280 -0.99 -8.89 27.45
CA ALA A 280 -1.85 -8.65 26.29
C ALA A 280 -2.53 -7.27 26.35
N LEU A 281 -3.00 -6.85 27.53
CA LEU A 281 -3.69 -5.58 27.73
C LEU A 281 -2.75 -4.38 27.58
N VAL A 282 -1.51 -4.48 28.08
CA VAL A 282 -0.48 -3.44 27.90
C VAL A 282 -0.11 -3.29 26.42
N SER A 283 0.11 -4.39 25.71
CA SER A 283 0.38 -4.37 24.26
C SER A 283 -0.76 -3.71 23.49
N TRP A 284 -2.00 -4.09 23.79
CA TRP A 284 -3.19 -3.55 23.12
C TRP A 284 -3.39 -2.07 23.44
N SER A 285 -3.24 -1.65 24.70
CA SER A 285 -3.43 -0.27 25.13
C SER A 285 -2.42 0.67 24.46
N GLY A 286 -1.16 0.22 24.32
CA GLY A 286 -0.13 0.98 23.60
C GLY A 286 -0.48 1.17 22.12
N ALA A 287 -0.99 0.14 21.46
CA ALA A 287 -1.42 0.23 20.06
C ALA A 287 -2.70 1.06 19.88
N ALA A 288 -3.64 0.98 20.82
CA ALA A 288 -4.84 1.81 20.83
C ALA A 288 -4.47 3.29 20.99
N ALA A 289 -3.58 3.63 21.93
CA ALA A 289 -3.08 5.00 22.12
C ALA A 289 -2.37 5.56 20.88
N ASP A 290 -1.47 4.78 20.27
CA ASP A 290 -0.80 5.17 19.03
C ASP A 290 -1.81 5.38 17.88
N SER A 291 -2.86 4.56 17.80
CA SER A 291 -3.91 4.71 16.79
C SER A 291 -4.79 5.95 16.99
N LEU A 292 -4.97 6.40 18.24
CA LEU A 292 -5.71 7.61 18.57
C LEU A 292 -4.88 8.87 18.28
N LEU A 293 -3.59 8.84 18.62
CA LEU A 293 -2.64 9.94 18.39
C LEU A 293 -2.38 10.21 16.90
N ARG A 294 -2.56 9.22 16.02
CA ARG A 294 -2.46 9.41 14.56
C ARG A 294 -3.74 9.97 13.92
N ARG A 295 -4.85 10.02 14.66
CA ARG A 295 -6.13 10.58 14.18
C ARG A 295 -6.28 12.08 14.51
N SER A 296 -5.51 12.60 15.46
CA SER A 296 -5.37 14.01 15.82
C SER A 296 -4.28 14.70 15.02
#